data_AF-A0A2G9NQZ7-F1
#
_entry.id   AF-A0A2G9NQZ7-F1
#
_cell.length_a   1.000
_cell.length_b   1.000
_cell.length_c   1.000
_cell.angle_alpha   90.00
_cell.angle_beta   90.00
_cell.angle_gamma   90.00
#
_symmetry.space_group_name_H-M   'P 1'
#
loop_
_entity.id
_entity.type
_entity.pdbx_description
1 polymer ?
#
loop_
_entity_poly.entity_id
_entity_poly.type
_entity_poly.pdbx_seq_one_letter_code
_entity_poly.pdbx_strand_id
1 'polypeptide(L)'
;MNKGVITIIILAVLLVIVGYYILTKDPVRTQNNTGTQVEIVPLEKSQQALVQKVINTNEMLNDMPDSGSIVLRFYDFKNGERIWQDGFLLSKKGLGEGEMPDILLYLHAKYINELKDDGTNLCEVIQKAKNNGDVASETELSKTKLLLRYAGMIKYRDCFGF
;
A
#
# COMPACT_ATOMS: atom_id res chain seq x y z
N MET A 1 13.74 31.08 44.17
CA MET A 1 13.52 30.06 43.11
C MET A 1 14.84 29.85 42.39
N ASN A 2 15.35 28.61 42.35
CA ASN A 2 16.69 28.34 41.83
C ASN A 2 16.72 28.56 40.30
N LYS A 3 17.73 29.28 39.79
CA LYS A 3 17.81 29.64 38.36
C LYS A 3 17.72 28.40 37.45
N GLY A 4 18.26 27.26 37.90
CA GLY A 4 18.16 25.99 37.17
C GLY A 4 16.75 25.44 37.01
N VAL A 5 15.85 25.66 37.98
CA VAL A 5 14.45 25.20 37.89
C VAL A 5 13.69 25.99 36.83
N ILE A 6 13.96 27.29 36.71
CA ILE A 6 13.34 28.16 35.71
C ILE A 6 13.75 27.73 34.30
N THR A 7 15.01 27.38 34.08
CA THR A 7 15.50 26.94 32.76
C THR A 7 14.86 25.64 32.30
N ILE A 8 14.65 24.67 33.19
CA ILE A 8 14.03 23.38 32.85
C ILE A 8 12.57 23.57 32.44
N ILE A 9 11.82 24.43 33.14
CA ILE A 9 10.42 24.70 32.82
C ILE A 9 10.29 25.34 31.43
N ILE A 10 11.16 26.29 31.09
CA ILE A 10 11.16 26.94 29.77
C ILE A 10 11.43 25.92 28.66
N LEU A 11 12.39 25.02 28.84
CA LEU A 11 12.73 24.00 27.84
C LEU A 11 11.58 23.02 27.60
N ALA A 12 10.90 22.59 28.66
CA ALA A 12 9.75 21.68 28.57
C ALA A 12 8.58 22.33 27.80
N VAL A 13 8.28 23.60 28.07
CA VAL A 13 7.24 24.35 27.35
C VAL A 13 7.60 24.48 25.87
N LEU A 14 8.87 24.73 25.54
CA LEU A 14 9.34 24.88 24.17
C LEU A 14 9.21 23.58 23.36
N LEU A 15 9.49 22.43 23.98
CA LEU A 15 9.30 21.12 23.36
C LEU A 15 7.82 20.81 23.09
N VAL A 16 6.91 21.19 24.00
CA VAL A 16 5.46 21.03 23.78
C VAL A 16 4.98 21.90 22.62
N ILE A 17 5.45 23.15 22.53
CA ILE A 17 5.11 24.05 21.42
C ILE A 17 5.63 23.51 20.09
N VAL A 18 6.89 23.07 20.03
CA VAL A 18 7.48 22.50 18.81
C VAL A 18 6.76 21.21 18.40
N GLY A 19 6.46 20.32 19.36
CA GLY A 19 5.68 19.11 19.10
C GLY A 19 4.29 19.42 18.55
N TYR A 20 3.60 20.41 19.12
CA TYR A 20 2.31 20.87 18.63
C TYR A 20 2.38 21.44 17.20
N TYR A 21 3.40 22.25 16.89
CA TYR A 21 3.60 22.79 15.54
C TYR A 21 3.89 21.70 14.51
N ILE A 22 4.64 20.65 14.86
CA ILE A 22 4.92 19.52 13.97
C ILE A 22 3.65 18.72 13.71
N LEU A 23 2.83 18.48 14.75
CA LEU A 23 1.60 17.68 14.64
C LEU A 23 0.44 18.39 13.92
N THR A 24 0.42 19.72 13.87
CA THR A 24 -0.70 20.48 13.27
C THR A 24 -0.45 20.95 11.84
N LYS A 25 0.78 20.79 11.34
CA LYS A 25 1.18 21.24 10.00
C LYS A 25 1.15 20.17 8.92
N ASP A 26 0.38 19.10 9.09
CA ASP A 26 0.07 18.26 7.93
C ASP A 26 -0.86 19.06 7.01
N PRO A 27 -0.39 19.47 5.81
CA PRO A 27 -1.24 20.18 4.89
C PRO A 27 -2.35 19.23 4.47
N VAL A 28 -3.59 19.55 4.84
CA VAL A 28 -4.77 18.91 4.26
C VAL A 28 -4.71 19.15 2.76
N ARG A 29 -4.24 18.15 2.01
CA ARG A 29 -4.29 18.14 0.55
C ARG A 29 -5.74 17.98 0.15
N THR A 30 -6.43 19.11 -0.02
CA THR A 30 -7.75 19.13 -0.65
C THR A 30 -7.57 18.74 -2.12
N GLN A 31 -7.78 17.46 -2.43
CA GLN A 31 -7.82 16.99 -3.81
C GLN A 31 -9.10 17.53 -4.44
N ASN A 32 -8.98 18.58 -5.24
CA ASN A 32 -10.05 19.02 -6.12
C ASN A 32 -10.21 17.97 -7.21
N ASN A 33 -11.10 17.00 -6.97
CA ASN A 33 -11.47 15.95 -7.91
C ASN A 33 -12.30 16.55 -9.05
N THR A 34 -11.67 17.31 -9.94
CA THR A 34 -12.19 17.49 -11.30
C THR A 34 -12.04 16.14 -11.97
N GLY A 35 -13.12 15.35 -11.98
CA GLY A 35 -13.16 13.95 -12.40
C GLY A 35 -12.76 13.76 -13.87
N THR A 36 -11.47 13.85 -14.16
CA THR A 36 -10.91 13.35 -15.41
C THR A 36 -11.09 11.85 -15.37
N GLN A 37 -11.88 11.29 -16.29
CA GLN A 37 -12.00 9.86 -16.44
C GLN A 37 -10.59 9.31 -16.67
N VAL A 38 -10.07 8.55 -15.73
CA VAL A 38 -8.71 8.02 -15.87
C VAL A 38 -8.78 6.86 -16.84
N GLU A 39 -8.13 7.03 -17.98
CA GLU A 39 -7.99 5.96 -18.98
C GLU A 39 -7.23 4.79 -18.34
N ILE A 40 -7.85 3.60 -18.35
CA ILE A 40 -7.22 2.36 -17.90
C ILE A 40 -6.61 1.70 -19.13
N VAL A 41 -5.28 1.61 -19.17
CA VAL A 41 -4.55 0.92 -20.24
C VAL A 41 -4.36 -0.54 -19.80
N PRO A 42 -4.99 -1.52 -20.46
CA PRO A 42 -4.89 -2.91 -20.04
C PRO A 42 -3.45 -3.41 -20.15
N LEU A 43 -3.06 -4.32 -19.25
CA LEU A 43 -1.79 -5.03 -19.34
C LEU A 43 -1.77 -5.94 -20.57
N GLU A 44 -0.57 -6.29 -21.03
CA GLU A 44 -0.42 -7.32 -22.05
C GLU A 44 -0.97 -8.66 -21.56
N LYS A 45 -1.55 -9.47 -22.45
CA LYS A 45 -2.15 -10.76 -22.07
C LYS A 45 -1.16 -11.71 -21.38
N SER A 46 0.10 -11.69 -21.80
CA SER A 46 1.20 -12.46 -21.18
C SER A 46 1.44 -12.01 -19.74
N GLN A 47 1.47 -10.70 -19.50
CA GLN A 47 1.62 -10.09 -18.18
C GLN A 47 0.43 -10.39 -17.28
N GLN A 48 -0.80 -10.28 -17.79
CA GLN A 48 -2.01 -10.65 -17.05
C GLN A 48 -1.96 -12.12 -16.62
N ALA A 49 -1.61 -13.02 -17.53
CA ALA A 49 -1.50 -14.45 -17.25
C ALA A 49 -0.41 -14.75 -16.21
N LEU A 50 0.75 -14.09 -16.31
CA LEU A 50 1.84 -14.21 -15.34
C LEU A 50 1.38 -13.77 -13.94
N VAL A 51 0.78 -12.58 -13.83
CA VAL A 51 0.30 -12.04 -12.54
C VAL A 51 -0.77 -12.96 -11.93
N GLN A 52 -1.73 -13.44 -12.73
CA GLN A 52 -2.74 -14.36 -12.24
C GLN A 52 -2.11 -15.66 -11.71
N LYS A 53 -1.14 -16.21 -12.44
CA LYS A 53 -0.41 -17.42 -12.04
C LYS A 53 0.37 -17.21 -10.74
N VAL A 54 1.13 -16.11 -10.65
CA VAL A 54 1.89 -15.70 -9.45
C VAL A 54 0.98 -15.59 -8.24
N ILE A 55 -0.17 -14.92 -8.37
CA ILE A 55 -1.09 -14.71 -7.25
C ILE A 55 -1.72 -16.03 -6.81
N ASN A 56 -2.23 -16.83 -7.75
CA ASN A 56 -2.93 -18.09 -7.43
C ASN A 56 -2.01 -19.16 -6.82
N THR A 57 -0.69 -19.07 -7.06
CA THR A 57 0.29 -20.00 -6.50
C THR A 57 0.94 -19.50 -5.22
N ASN A 58 0.73 -18.23 -4.85
CA ASN A 58 1.36 -17.64 -3.69
C ASN A 58 0.71 -18.12 -2.38
N GLU A 59 1.53 -18.58 -1.44
CA GLU A 59 1.07 -19.06 -0.13
C GLU A 59 0.34 -18.03 0.73
N MET A 60 0.50 -16.72 0.46
CA MET A 60 -0.13 -15.65 1.22
C MET A 60 -1.65 -15.70 1.19
N LEU A 61 -2.25 -16.24 0.12
CA LEU A 61 -3.69 -16.34 0.02
C LEU A 61 -4.26 -17.24 1.12
N ASN A 62 -3.52 -18.24 1.58
CA ASN A 62 -3.94 -19.14 2.66
C ASN A 62 -4.04 -18.43 4.00
N ASP A 63 -3.24 -17.38 4.19
CA ASP A 63 -3.15 -16.61 5.42
C ASP A 63 -4.09 -15.39 5.42
N MET A 64 -4.77 -15.11 4.30
CA MET A 64 -5.77 -14.05 4.19
C MET A 64 -7.00 -14.34 5.08
N PRO A 65 -7.62 -13.31 5.67
CA PRO A 65 -8.90 -13.46 6.35
C PRO A 65 -10.02 -13.78 5.34
N ASP A 66 -11.04 -14.54 5.76
CA ASP A 66 -12.13 -15.00 4.87
C ASP A 66 -12.94 -13.85 4.26
N SER A 67 -13.05 -12.72 4.96
CA SER A 67 -13.82 -11.54 4.54
C SER A 67 -12.95 -10.36 4.08
N GLY A 68 -11.62 -10.51 4.11
CA GLY A 68 -10.72 -9.44 3.66
C GLY A 68 -10.32 -9.62 2.21
N SER A 69 -10.09 -8.49 1.55
CA SER A 69 -9.60 -8.47 0.18
C SER A 69 -8.62 -7.33 -0.05
N ILE A 70 -7.67 -7.57 -0.95
CA ILE A 70 -6.63 -6.63 -1.34
C ILE A 70 -6.73 -6.45 -2.85
N VAL A 71 -6.71 -5.23 -3.37
CA VAL A 71 -6.53 -5.00 -4.81
C VAL A 71 -5.05 -4.72 -5.08
N LEU A 72 -4.42 -5.52 -5.93
CA LEU A 72 -3.13 -5.18 -6.54
C LEU A 72 -3.38 -4.53 -7.89
N ARG A 73 -3.17 -3.21 -7.98
CA ARG A 73 -3.34 -2.43 -9.21
C ARG A 73 -1.99 -2.00 -9.76
N PHE A 74 -1.82 -2.14 -11.07
CA PHE A 74 -0.61 -1.70 -11.74
C PHE A 74 -0.73 -0.28 -12.27
N TYR A 75 0.40 0.40 -12.38
CA TYR A 75 0.50 1.69 -13.05
C TYR A 75 1.81 1.82 -13.82
N ASP A 76 1.83 2.71 -14.79
CA ASP A 76 3.03 3.10 -15.52
C ASP A 76 3.06 4.62 -15.71
N PHE A 77 4.13 5.13 -16.30
CA PHE A 77 4.24 6.53 -16.70
C PHE A 77 4.32 6.66 -18.21
N LYS A 78 3.44 7.46 -18.79
CA LYS A 78 3.48 7.82 -20.21
C LYS A 78 3.52 9.34 -20.31
N ASN A 79 4.55 9.88 -20.95
CA ASN A 79 4.79 11.32 -21.06
C ASN A 79 4.86 12.06 -19.71
N GLY A 80 5.34 11.39 -18.65
CA GLY A 80 5.43 11.94 -17.30
C GLY A 80 4.12 11.89 -16.50
N GLU A 81 3.03 11.43 -17.10
CA GLU A 81 1.74 11.24 -16.42
C GLU A 81 1.55 9.78 -16.02
N ARG A 82 0.96 9.56 -14.85
CA ARG A 82 0.62 8.22 -14.37
C ARG A 82 -0.58 7.69 -15.16
N ILE A 83 -0.42 6.54 -15.78
CA ILE A 83 -1.51 5.76 -16.38
C ILE A 83 -1.83 4.57 -15.49
N TRP A 84 -3.12 4.34 -15.20
CA TRP A 84 -3.53 3.15 -14.47
C TRP A 84 -3.67 1.98 -15.43
N GLN A 85 -3.30 0.80 -14.94
CA GLN A 85 -3.45 -0.45 -15.66
C GLN A 85 -4.34 -1.41 -14.87
N ASP A 86 -4.39 -2.66 -15.30
CA ASP A 86 -5.25 -3.67 -14.70
C ASP A 86 -5.02 -3.80 -13.18
N GLY A 87 -6.11 -4.13 -12.49
CA GLY A 87 -6.10 -4.46 -11.08
C GLY A 87 -6.63 -5.87 -10.86
N PHE A 88 -6.03 -6.56 -9.89
CA PHE A 88 -6.40 -7.91 -9.49
C PHE A 88 -6.93 -7.85 -8.07
N LEU A 89 -8.14 -8.36 -7.85
CA LEU A 89 -8.71 -8.47 -6.52
C LEU A 89 -8.28 -9.82 -5.93
N LEU A 90 -7.53 -9.78 -4.83
CA LEU A 90 -7.02 -10.92 -4.09
C LEU A 90 -7.91 -11.15 -2.88
N SER A 91 -8.35 -12.39 -2.69
CA SER A 91 -8.97 -12.85 -1.46
C SER A 91 -8.48 -14.25 -1.13
N LYS A 92 -8.84 -14.76 0.06
CA LYS A 92 -8.55 -16.14 0.44
C LYS A 92 -9.10 -17.18 -0.54
N LYS A 93 -10.20 -16.85 -1.23
CA LYS A 93 -10.86 -17.72 -2.20
C LYS A 93 -10.21 -17.66 -3.59
N GLY A 94 -9.23 -16.77 -3.78
CA GLY A 94 -8.51 -16.59 -5.03
C GLY A 94 -8.74 -15.21 -5.66
N LEU A 95 -8.64 -15.16 -6.99
CA LEU A 95 -8.74 -13.94 -7.76
C LEU A 95 -10.19 -13.59 -8.12
N GLY A 96 -10.53 -12.30 -8.03
CA GLY A 96 -11.80 -11.74 -8.51
C GLY A 96 -12.99 -11.93 -7.57
N GLU A 97 -12.79 -12.53 -6.39
CA GLU A 97 -13.84 -12.70 -5.38
C GLU A 97 -13.76 -11.62 -4.29
N GLY A 98 -14.86 -10.88 -4.09
CA GLY A 98 -14.98 -9.80 -3.10
C GLY A 98 -15.78 -8.60 -3.65
N GLU A 99 -16.31 -7.77 -2.76
CA GLU A 99 -17.05 -6.55 -3.14
C GLU A 99 -16.17 -5.30 -3.02
N MET A 100 -15.62 -5.06 -1.82
CA MET A 100 -14.88 -3.85 -1.49
C MET A 100 -13.52 -4.20 -0.88
N PRO A 101 -12.41 -3.70 -1.45
CA PRO A 101 -11.08 -3.97 -0.92
C PRO A 101 -10.85 -3.25 0.40
N ASP A 102 -10.23 -3.96 1.35
CA ASP A 102 -9.70 -3.32 2.56
C ASP A 102 -8.44 -2.52 2.25
N ILE A 103 -7.68 -2.95 1.24
CA ILE A 103 -6.37 -2.42 0.85
C ILE A 103 -6.32 -2.27 -0.67
N LEU A 104 -5.95 -1.09 -1.16
CA LEU A 104 -5.54 -0.87 -2.54
C LEU A 104 -4.02 -0.72 -2.57
N LEU A 105 -3.33 -1.68 -3.16
CA LEU A 105 -1.89 -1.66 -3.36
C LEU A 105 -1.59 -1.31 -4.81
N TYR A 106 -0.85 -0.23 -5.02
CA TYR A 106 -0.41 0.23 -6.33
C TYR A 106 1.06 -0.16 -6.54
N LEU A 107 1.34 -0.85 -7.64
CA LEU A 107 2.68 -1.31 -8.01
C LEU A 107 3.03 -0.87 -9.43
N HIS A 108 4.23 -0.33 -9.62
CA HIS A 108 4.69 0.03 -10.96
C HIS A 108 4.82 -1.22 -11.86
N ALA A 109 4.31 -1.15 -13.07
CA ALA A 109 4.26 -2.26 -14.03
C ALA A 109 5.63 -2.83 -14.42
N LYS A 110 6.72 -2.06 -14.28
CA LYS A 110 8.09 -2.52 -14.59
C LYS A 110 8.52 -3.75 -13.77
N TYR A 111 7.90 -3.96 -12.61
CA TYR A 111 8.19 -5.10 -11.73
C TYR A 111 7.49 -6.40 -12.14
N ILE A 112 6.53 -6.37 -13.08
CA ILE A 112 5.82 -7.58 -13.52
C ILE A 112 6.80 -8.61 -14.09
N ASN A 113 7.79 -8.16 -14.88
CA ASN A 113 8.78 -9.04 -15.49
C ASN A 113 9.78 -9.63 -14.49
N GLU A 114 9.79 -9.16 -13.25
CA GLU A 114 10.61 -9.73 -12.17
C GLU A 114 9.86 -10.82 -11.38
N LEU A 115 8.56 -10.96 -11.59
CA LEU A 115 7.76 -11.99 -10.91
C LEU A 115 8.14 -13.37 -11.45
N LYS A 116 8.31 -14.32 -10.53
CA LYS A 116 8.52 -15.74 -10.86
C LYS A 116 7.18 -16.44 -10.95
N ASP A 117 7.03 -17.27 -11.98
CA ASP A 117 5.84 -18.08 -12.26
C ASP A 117 5.33 -18.95 -11.08
N ASP A 118 6.21 -19.31 -10.14
CA ASP A 118 5.90 -20.10 -8.94
C ASP A 118 5.35 -19.25 -7.78
N GLY A 119 5.27 -17.93 -7.96
CA GLY A 119 4.74 -16.99 -7.00
C GLY A 119 5.66 -16.72 -5.81
N THR A 120 6.82 -17.38 -5.68
CA THR A 120 7.58 -17.38 -4.42
C THR A 120 8.21 -16.04 -4.09
N ASN A 121 8.43 -15.18 -5.08
CA ASN A 121 9.11 -13.89 -4.91
C ASN A 121 8.18 -12.67 -4.93
N LEU A 122 6.86 -12.85 -4.93
CA LEU A 122 5.93 -11.72 -4.99
C LEU A 122 6.20 -10.68 -3.88
N CYS A 123 6.38 -11.15 -2.65
CA CYS A 123 6.67 -10.29 -1.50
C CYS A 123 8.02 -9.56 -1.67
N GLU A 124 9.06 -10.26 -2.14
CA GLU A 124 10.39 -9.69 -2.39
C GLU A 124 10.34 -8.58 -3.44
N VAL A 125 9.60 -8.80 -4.53
CA VAL A 125 9.41 -7.83 -5.61
C VAL A 125 8.67 -6.59 -5.10
N ILE A 126 7.61 -6.77 -4.31
CA ILE A 126 6.88 -5.66 -3.69
C ILE A 126 7.79 -4.88 -2.74
N GLN A 127 8.59 -5.56 -1.91
CA GLN A 127 9.54 -4.90 -1.00
C GLN A 127 10.59 -4.10 -1.76
N LYS A 128 11.16 -4.68 -2.83
CA LYS A 128 12.10 -3.99 -3.72
C LYS A 128 11.46 -2.73 -4.31
N ALA A 129 10.24 -2.85 -4.83
CA ALA A 129 9.51 -1.73 -5.40
C ALA A 129 9.21 -0.64 -4.35
N LYS A 130 8.84 -1.03 -3.14
CA LYS A 130 8.62 -0.12 -2.01
C LYS A 130 9.88 0.64 -1.62
N ASN A 131 11.03 -0.03 -1.57
CA ASN A 131 12.32 0.59 -1.30
C ASN A 131 12.72 1.61 -2.38
N ASN A 132 12.23 1.42 -3.61
CA ASN A 132 12.44 2.35 -4.72
C ASN A 132 11.36 3.44 -4.82
N GLY A 133 10.39 3.49 -3.91
CA GLY A 133 9.29 4.46 -3.95
C GLY A 133 8.25 4.18 -5.04
N ASP A 134 8.25 2.98 -5.62
CA ASP A 134 7.37 2.57 -6.71
C ASP A 134 6.10 1.84 -6.23
N VAL A 135 5.85 1.81 -4.92
CA VAL A 135 4.66 1.23 -4.30
C VAL A 135 3.93 2.29 -3.49
N ALA A 136 2.60 2.29 -3.60
CA ALA A 136 1.71 3.04 -2.72
C ALA A 136 0.60 2.14 -2.19
N SER A 137 0.10 2.41 -1.00
CA SER A 137 -1.01 1.66 -0.39
C SER A 137 -2.06 2.62 0.14
N GLU A 138 -3.33 2.36 -0.16
CA GLU A 138 -4.49 3.08 0.37
C GLU A 138 -5.39 2.11 1.13
N THR A 139 -5.96 2.59 2.23
CA THR A 139 -6.93 1.84 3.04
C THR A 139 -7.85 2.80 3.77
N GLU A 140 -9.13 2.45 3.88
CA GLU A 140 -10.09 3.17 4.72
C GLU A 140 -10.10 2.68 6.16
N LEU A 141 -9.42 1.55 6.44
CA LEU A 141 -9.34 0.99 7.78
C LEU A 141 -8.26 1.69 8.60
N SER A 142 -8.50 1.86 9.90
CA SER A 142 -7.44 2.28 10.82
C SER A 142 -6.34 1.21 10.87
N LYS A 143 -5.09 1.62 11.10
CA LYS A 143 -3.94 0.71 11.23
C LYS A 143 -4.21 -0.44 12.21
N THR A 144 -4.81 -0.15 13.36
CA THR A 144 -5.17 -1.17 14.35
C THR A 144 -6.21 -2.16 13.82
N LYS A 145 -7.27 -1.68 13.16
CA LYS A 145 -8.30 -2.55 12.59
C LYS A 145 -7.72 -3.44 11.50
N LEU A 146 -6.80 -2.90 10.71
CA LEU A 146 -6.15 -3.61 9.64
C LEU A 146 -5.16 -4.66 10.16
N LEU A 147 -4.33 -4.33 11.15
CA LEU A 147 -3.45 -5.29 11.83
C LEU A 147 -4.25 -6.45 12.46
N LEU A 148 -5.38 -6.15 13.11
CA LEU A 148 -6.25 -7.17 13.69
C LEU A 148 -6.90 -8.05 12.62
N ARG A 149 -7.41 -7.45 11.53
CA ARG A 149 -8.04 -8.17 10.42
C ARG A 149 -7.05 -9.06 9.67
N TYR A 150 -5.82 -8.59 9.50
CA TYR A 150 -4.76 -9.25 8.75
C TYR A 150 -3.70 -9.92 9.64
N ALA A 151 -4.06 -10.28 10.89
CA ALA A 151 -3.13 -10.86 11.86
C ALA A 151 -2.47 -12.17 11.35
N GLY A 152 -3.19 -12.99 10.57
CA GLY A 152 -2.64 -14.20 9.94
C GLY A 152 -1.55 -13.89 8.90
N MET A 153 -1.58 -12.71 8.30
CA MET A 153 -0.62 -12.26 7.29
C MET A 153 0.57 -11.49 7.87
N ILE A 154 0.81 -11.56 9.18
CA ILE A 154 1.89 -10.78 9.82
C ILE A 154 3.28 -11.08 9.25
N LYS A 155 3.51 -12.28 8.72
CA LYS A 155 4.76 -12.63 8.00
C LYS A 155 4.96 -11.88 6.68
N TYR A 156 3.88 -11.34 6.09
CA TYR A 156 3.92 -10.54 4.85
C TYR A 156 3.74 -9.04 5.11
N ARG A 157 3.77 -8.61 6.37
CA ARG A 157 3.55 -7.22 6.79
C ARG A 157 4.38 -6.22 5.97
N ASP A 158 5.65 -6.55 5.75
CA ASP A 158 6.59 -5.63 5.11
C ASP A 158 6.24 -5.37 3.62
N CYS A 159 5.48 -6.27 3.00
CA CYS A 159 5.01 -6.19 1.61
C CYS A 159 3.76 -5.29 1.48
N PHE A 160 2.79 -5.40 2.39
CA PHE A 160 1.52 -4.69 2.29
C PHE A 160 1.40 -3.43 3.18
N GLY A 161 2.34 -3.24 4.12
CA GLY A 161 2.49 -1.96 4.84
C GLY A 161 1.55 -1.75 6.03
N PHE A 162 1.19 -2.82 6.74
CA PHE A 162 0.30 -2.77 7.90
C PHE A 162 0.93 -3.05 9.27
#